data_AF-R6QFD1-F1
#
_entry.id   AF-R6QFD1-F1
#
_cell.length_a   1.000
_cell.length_b   1.000
_cell.length_c   1.000
_cell.angle_alpha   90.00
_cell.angle_beta   90.00
_cell.angle_gamma   90.00
#
_symmetry.space_group_name_H-M   'P 1'
#
loop_
_entity.id
_entity.type
_entity.pdbx_description
1 polymer ?
#
loop_
_entity_poly.entity_id
_entity_poly.type
_entity_poly.pdbx_seq_one_letter_code
_entity_poly.pdbx_strand_id
1 'polypeptide(L)'
;MKNRKLTSENLAEFLNFMKEVEIEYSTALSMMKKCENLECDLLHQLEIEKLSVSEKNKLATKLRDCLRDRRYYKNIVEEDAPLANIIGDVDIKKTVHRLEQVLGQIRKAESYHENRKYYPRIMKYEEYKNI
;
A
#
# COMPACT_ATOMS: atom_id res chain seq x y z
N MET A 1 -24.62 -18.44 11.95
CA MET A 1 -24.42 -17.58 10.77
C MET A 1 -22.92 -17.35 10.62
N LYS A 2 -22.34 -17.52 9.42
CA LYS A 2 -20.92 -17.19 9.20
C LYS A 2 -20.69 -15.74 9.62
N ASN A 3 -19.64 -15.48 10.41
CA ASN A 3 -19.17 -14.13 10.70
C ASN A 3 -18.74 -13.49 9.37
N ARG A 4 -19.67 -12.83 8.70
CA ARG A 4 -19.42 -12.11 7.46
C ARG A 4 -18.81 -10.77 7.84
N LYS A 5 -17.61 -10.52 7.33
CA LYS A 5 -16.94 -9.23 7.42
C LYS A 5 -17.82 -8.11 6.85
N LEU A 6 -17.80 -6.92 7.45
CA LEU A 6 -18.59 -5.79 6.96
C LEU A 6 -18.20 -5.47 5.52
N THR A 7 -19.16 -4.96 4.75
CA THR A 7 -18.87 -4.66 3.34
C THR A 7 -17.91 -3.48 3.25
N SER A 8 -18.02 -2.52 4.18
CA SER A 8 -17.06 -1.41 4.28
C SER A 8 -15.64 -1.87 4.60
N GLU A 9 -15.47 -2.89 5.45
CA GLU A 9 -14.15 -3.40 5.82
C GLU A 9 -13.45 -4.04 4.61
N ASN A 10 -14.14 -4.90 3.86
CA ASN A 10 -13.58 -5.50 2.64
C ASN A 10 -13.19 -4.44 1.60
N LEU A 11 -14.06 -3.45 1.38
CA LEU A 11 -13.78 -2.39 0.42
C LEU A 11 -12.64 -1.47 0.90
N ALA A 12 -12.56 -1.19 2.21
CA ALA A 12 -11.47 -0.41 2.78
C ALA A 12 -10.13 -1.12 2.63
N GLU A 13 -10.06 -2.43 2.88
CA GLU A 13 -8.85 -3.22 2.69
C GLU A 13 -8.40 -3.22 1.24
N PHE A 14 -9.32 -3.41 0.29
CA PHE A 14 -9.00 -3.33 -1.12
C PHE A 14 -8.45 -1.95 -1.51
N LEU A 15 -9.08 -0.87 -1.06
CA LEU A 15 -8.62 0.50 -1.35
C LEU A 15 -7.29 0.83 -0.70
N ASN A 16 -7.02 0.32 0.51
CA ASN A 16 -5.74 0.48 1.19
C ASN A 16 -4.64 -0.30 0.46
N PHE A 17 -4.90 -1.55 0.09
CA PHE A 17 -3.97 -2.36 -0.69
C PHE A 17 -3.54 -1.65 -1.99
N MET A 18 -4.48 -1.05 -2.71
CA MET A 18 -4.16 -0.30 -3.93
C MET A 18 -3.21 0.90 -3.66
N LYS A 19 -3.39 1.59 -2.53
CA LYS A 19 -2.50 2.68 -2.11
C LYS A 19 -1.13 2.17 -1.67
N GLU A 20 -1.11 1.07 -0.94
CA GLU A 20 0.13 0.43 -0.48
C GLU A 20 1.01 0.04 -1.67
N VAL A 21 0.42 -0.57 -2.72
CA VAL A 21 1.16 -0.92 -3.94
C VAL A 21 1.78 0.30 -4.62
N GLU A 22 1.09 1.44 -4.74
CA GLU A 22 1.70 2.66 -5.30
C GLU A 22 2.87 3.17 -4.44
N ILE A 23 2.75 3.10 -3.12
CA ILE A 23 3.77 3.55 -2.17
C ILE A 23 4.98 2.61 -2.20
N GLU A 24 4.76 1.30 -2.15
CA GLU A 24 5.80 0.28 -2.18
C GLU A 24 6.56 0.33 -3.50
N TYR A 25 5.85 0.38 -4.63
CA TYR A 25 6.45 0.52 -5.96
C TYR A 25 7.33 1.77 -6.07
N SER A 26 6.82 2.94 -5.68
CA SER A 26 7.56 4.20 -5.77
C SER A 26 8.78 4.24 -4.83
N THR A 27 8.64 3.64 -3.64
CA THR A 27 9.73 3.49 -2.67
C THR A 27 10.81 2.56 -3.20
N ALA A 28 10.42 1.40 -3.75
CA ALA A 28 11.34 0.41 -4.30
C ALA A 28 12.10 0.97 -5.51
N LEU A 29 11.44 1.72 -6.39
CA LEU A 29 12.11 2.44 -7.48
C LEU A 29 13.19 3.41 -6.96
N SER A 30 12.86 4.22 -5.95
CA SER A 30 13.79 5.17 -5.35
C SER A 30 14.98 4.48 -4.70
N MET A 31 14.75 3.40 -3.95
CA MET A 31 15.81 2.65 -3.28
C MET A 31 16.68 1.89 -4.28
N MET A 32 16.09 1.28 -5.31
CA MET A 32 16.84 0.65 -6.40
C MET A 32 17.79 1.66 -7.07
N LYS A 33 17.31 2.88 -7.33
CA LYS A 33 18.16 3.95 -7.91
C LYS A 33 19.29 4.37 -6.97
N LYS A 34 19.03 4.46 -5.67
CA LYS A 34 20.08 4.73 -4.67
C LYS A 34 21.14 3.62 -4.65
N CYS A 35 20.72 2.35 -4.72
CA CYS A 35 21.65 1.23 -4.80
C CYS A 35 22.49 1.28 -6.09
N GLU A 36 21.91 1.63 -7.24
CA GLU A 36 22.68 1.82 -8.49
C GLU A 36 23.75 2.91 -8.35
N ASN A 37 23.41 4.05 -7.75
CA ASN A 37 24.38 5.12 -7.53
C ASN A 37 25.49 4.68 -6.55
N LEU A 38 25.11 4.00 -5.46
CA LEU A 38 26.07 3.47 -4.50
C LEU A 38 26.98 2.40 -5.12
N GLU A 39 26.44 1.55 -5.99
CA GLU A 39 27.22 0.55 -6.75
C GLU A 39 28.30 1.27 -7.57
N CYS A 40 27.96 2.34 -8.29
CA CYS A 40 28.92 3.16 -9.01
C CYS A 40 29.97 3.78 -8.07
N ASP A 41 29.57 4.37 -6.95
CA ASP A 41 30.50 4.99 -6.00
C ASP A 41 31.51 3.97 -5.43
N LEU A 42 31.05 2.77 -5.06
CA LEU A 42 31.90 1.70 -4.54
C LEU A 42 32.88 1.19 -5.60
N LEU A 43 32.44 1.09 -6.86
CA LEU A 43 33.30 0.70 -7.98
C LEU A 43 34.34 1.77 -8.29
N HIS A 44 33.95 3.05 -8.32
CA HIS A 44 34.90 4.16 -8.50
C HIS A 44 35.92 4.21 -7.37
N GLN A 45 35.50 3.95 -6.12
CA GLN A 45 36.42 3.89 -4.99
C GLN A 45 37.46 2.77 -5.17
N LEU A 46 37.03 1.60 -5.65
CA LEU A 46 37.94 0.48 -5.96
C LEU A 46 38.90 0.79 -7.13
N GLU A 47 38.46 1.58 -8.11
CA GLU A 47 39.26 1.94 -9.30
C GLU A 47 40.32 3.01 -9.00
N ILE A 48 39.94 4.07 -8.28
CA ILE A 48 40.75 5.30 -8.16
C ILE A 48 41.60 5.31 -6.89
N GLU A 49 41.08 4.80 -5.77
CA GLU A 49 41.76 4.93 -4.47
C GLU A 49 42.89 3.90 -4.29
N LYS A 50 43.96 4.33 -3.60
CA LYS A 50 45.04 3.43 -3.18
C LYS A 50 44.66 2.71 -1.90
N LEU A 51 43.90 1.64 -2.05
CA LEU A 51 43.36 0.86 -0.94
C LEU A 51 44.32 -0.26 -0.50
N SER A 52 44.44 -0.46 0.80
CA SER A 52 45.03 -1.66 1.39
C SER A 52 44.15 -2.89 1.15
N VAL A 53 44.71 -4.09 1.34
CA VAL A 53 43.97 -5.36 1.21
C VAL A 53 42.74 -5.41 2.12
N SER A 54 42.87 -4.90 3.35
CA SER A 54 41.76 -4.85 4.32
C SER A 54 40.63 -3.95 3.84
N GLU A 55 40.96 -2.78 3.30
CA GLU A 55 39.98 -1.83 2.76
C GLU A 55 39.28 -2.37 1.52
N LYS A 56 40.02 -3.04 0.62
CA LYS A 56 39.44 -3.74 -0.53
C LYS A 56 38.43 -4.81 -0.11
N ASN A 57 38.74 -5.60 0.92
CA ASN A 57 37.82 -6.62 1.43
C ASN A 57 36.55 -6.01 2.05
N LYS A 58 36.67 -4.88 2.75
CA LYS A 58 35.52 -4.13 3.28
C LYS A 58 34.65 -3.59 2.15
N LEU A 59 35.26 -3.00 1.12
CA LEU A 59 34.56 -2.51 -0.07
C LEU A 59 33.85 -3.63 -0.84
N ALA A 60 34.52 -4.77 -1.03
CA ALA A 60 33.92 -5.94 -1.67
C ALA A 60 32.69 -6.45 -0.89
N THR A 61 32.76 -6.44 0.45
CA THR A 61 31.61 -6.80 1.30
C THR A 61 30.46 -5.81 1.11
N LYS A 62 30.74 -4.51 1.17
CA LYS A 62 29.74 -3.46 0.93
C LYS A 62 29.10 -3.56 -0.45
N LEU A 63 29.89 -3.82 -1.48
CA LEU A 63 29.42 -3.99 -2.85
C LEU A 63 28.49 -5.21 -2.95
N ARG A 64 28.87 -6.34 -2.35
CA ARG A 64 28.02 -7.53 -2.32
C ARG A 64 26.67 -7.25 -1.66
N ASP A 65 26.68 -6.56 -0.53
CA ASP A 65 25.44 -6.26 0.21
C ASP A 65 24.59 -5.24 -0.57
N CYS A 66 25.21 -4.21 -1.17
CA CYS A 66 24.53 -3.27 -2.08
C CYS A 66 23.86 -3.97 -3.27
N LEU A 67 24.53 -4.95 -3.90
CA LEU A 67 23.98 -5.72 -5.01
C LEU A 67 22.79 -6.60 -4.57
N ARG A 68 22.82 -7.13 -3.33
CA ARG A 68 21.70 -7.89 -2.75
C ARG A 68 20.50 -6.98 -2.52
N ASP A 69 20.72 -5.81 -1.93
CA ASP A 69 19.65 -4.83 -1.71
C ASP A 69 19.06 -4.36 -3.04
N ARG A 70 19.91 -4.07 -4.04
CA ARG A 70 19.46 -3.72 -5.39
C ARG A 70 18.58 -4.81 -5.99
N ARG A 71 18.97 -6.09 -5.86
CA ARG A 71 18.16 -7.23 -6.34
C ARG A 71 16.84 -7.33 -5.60
N TYR A 72 16.83 -7.14 -4.28
CA TYR A 72 15.60 -7.14 -3.48
C TYR A 72 14.61 -6.08 -3.97
N TYR A 73 15.05 -4.82 -4.11
CA TYR A 73 14.19 -3.75 -4.62
C TYR A 73 13.77 -3.97 -6.08
N LYS A 74 14.66 -4.55 -6.91
CA LYS A 74 14.31 -4.89 -8.29
C LYS A 74 13.19 -5.92 -8.37
N ASN A 75 13.19 -6.93 -7.51
CA ASN A 75 12.12 -7.93 -7.47
C ASN A 75 10.77 -7.26 -7.12
N ILE A 76 10.75 -6.39 -6.11
CA ILE A 76 9.53 -5.63 -5.74
C ILE A 76 9.05 -4.78 -6.92
N VAL A 77 9.95 -4.06 -7.58
CA VAL A 77 9.60 -3.25 -8.77
C VAL A 77 9.01 -4.12 -9.89
N GLU A 78 9.56 -5.32 -10.14
CA GLU A 78 9.05 -6.23 -11.16
C GLU A 78 7.69 -6.84 -10.80
N GLU A 79 7.46 -7.16 -9.53
CA GLU A 79 6.20 -7.72 -9.02
C GLU A 79 5.08 -6.67 -8.96
N ASP A 80 5.39 -5.45 -8.52
CA ASP A 80 4.40 -4.38 -8.31
C ASP A 80 4.12 -3.57 -9.58
N ALA A 81 5.07 -3.48 -10.52
CA ALA A 81 4.94 -2.66 -11.73
C ALA A 81 3.62 -2.91 -12.50
N PRO A 82 3.18 -4.16 -12.77
CA PRO A 82 1.95 -4.38 -13.53
C PRO A 82 0.74 -3.74 -12.88
N LEU A 83 0.63 -3.85 -11.55
CA LEU A 83 -0.49 -3.30 -10.80
C LEU A 83 -0.34 -1.78 -10.62
N ALA A 84 0.82 -1.29 -10.20
CA ALA A 84 1.10 0.13 -10.04
C ALA A 84 0.87 0.92 -11.34
N ASN A 85 1.21 0.35 -12.50
CA ASN A 85 0.97 0.97 -13.81
C ASN A 85 -0.54 1.13 -14.10
N ILE A 86 -1.35 0.11 -13.79
CA ILE A 86 -2.81 0.17 -13.96
C ILE A 86 -3.41 1.17 -12.96
N ILE A 87 -2.96 1.16 -11.70
CA ILE A 87 -3.42 2.13 -10.71
C ILE A 87 -3.07 3.56 -11.14
N GLY A 88 -1.91 3.73 -11.79
CA GLY A 88 -1.45 4.98 -12.38
C GLY A 88 -2.37 5.56 -13.45
N ASP A 89 -3.20 4.73 -14.11
CA ASP A 89 -4.11 5.13 -15.18
C ASP A 89 -5.17 6.13 -14.68
N VAL A 90 -5.39 7.19 -15.46
CA VAL A 90 -6.33 8.27 -15.14
C VAL A 90 -7.74 7.74 -14.88
N ASP A 91 -8.21 6.78 -15.66
CA ASP A 91 -9.58 6.26 -15.54
C ASP A 91 -9.72 5.29 -14.35
N ILE A 92 -8.65 4.56 -14.03
CA ILE A 92 -8.60 3.74 -12.82
C ILE A 92 -8.55 4.63 -11.58
N LYS A 93 -7.75 5.71 -11.55
CA LYS A 93 -7.73 6.67 -10.44
C LYS A 93 -9.10 7.30 -10.19
N LYS A 94 -9.80 7.71 -11.25
CA LYS A 94 -11.18 8.20 -11.14
C LYS A 94 -12.12 7.15 -10.54
N THR A 95 -11.95 5.89 -10.95
CA THR A 95 -12.75 4.77 -10.45
C THR A 95 -12.47 4.49 -8.98
N VAL A 96 -11.20 4.46 -8.57
CA VAL A 96 -10.78 4.32 -7.17
C VAL A 96 -11.39 5.44 -6.32
N HIS A 97 -11.35 6.68 -6.80
CA HIS A 97 -11.96 7.80 -6.07
C HIS A 97 -13.48 7.64 -5.91
N ARG A 98 -14.18 7.14 -6.94
CA ARG A 98 -15.61 6.80 -6.82
C ARG A 98 -15.85 5.69 -5.81
N LEU A 99 -14.98 4.68 -5.75
CA LEU A 99 -15.07 3.61 -4.76
C LEU A 99 -14.85 4.13 -3.33
N GLU A 100 -13.97 5.11 -3.11
CA GLU A 100 -13.83 5.78 -1.80
C GLU A 100 -15.13 6.49 -1.37
N GLN A 101 -15.83 7.11 -2.32
CA GLN A 101 -17.14 7.71 -2.05
C GLN A 101 -18.19 6.65 -1.70
N VAL A 102 -18.21 5.54 -2.44
CA VAL A 102 -19.09 4.38 -2.17
C VAL A 102 -18.80 3.79 -0.79
N LEU A 103 -17.53 3.68 -0.39
CA LEU A 103 -17.14 3.25 0.96
C LEU A 103 -17.79 4.13 2.04
N GLY A 104 -17.81 5.45 1.83
CA GLY A 104 -18.50 6.38 2.73
C GLY A 104 -20.00 6.15 2.81
N GLN A 105 -20.65 5.82 1.69
CA GLN A 105 -22.08 5.49 1.65
C GLN A 105 -22.39 4.19 2.39
N ILE A 106 -21.56 3.15 2.19
CA ILE A 106 -21.70 1.86 2.86
C ILE A 106 -21.54 2.03 4.38
N ARG A 107 -20.52 2.76 4.84
CA ARG A 107 -20.32 3.05 6.27
C ARG A 107 -21.52 3.74 6.90
N LYS A 108 -22.15 4.68 6.19
CA LYS A 108 -23.38 5.34 6.66
C LYS A 108 -24.54 4.36 6.79
N ALA A 109 -24.73 3.48 5.81
CA ALA A 109 -25.77 2.46 5.86
C ALA A 109 -25.54 1.45 7.01
N GLU A 110 -24.31 0.96 7.16
CA GLU A 110 -23.93 0.05 8.25
C GLU A 110 -24.15 0.70 9.62
N SER A 111 -23.71 1.95 9.79
CA SER A 111 -23.94 2.72 11.03
C SER A 111 -25.43 2.94 11.29
N TYR A 112 -26.24 3.20 10.25
CA TYR A 112 -27.70 3.30 10.40
C TYR A 112 -28.33 1.97 10.81
N HIS A 113 -27.85 0.84 10.27
CA HIS A 113 -28.34 -0.49 10.65
C HIS A 113 -28.00 -0.84 12.09
N GLU A 114 -26.80 -0.48 12.55
CA GLU A 114 -26.36 -0.66 13.93
C GLU A 114 -27.15 0.21 14.91
N ASN A 115 -27.38 1.48 14.57
CA ASN A 115 -28.06 2.46 15.42
C ASN A 115 -29.57 2.56 15.12
N ARG A 116 -30.16 1.54 14.49
CA ARG A 116 -31.54 1.60 14.01
C ARG A 116 -32.52 1.72 15.17
N LYS A 117 -33.22 2.85 15.25
CA LYS A 117 -34.30 3.07 16.22
C LYS A 117 -35.65 3.15 15.51
N TYR A 118 -36.61 2.36 15.99
CA TYR A 118 -37.97 2.40 15.50
C TYR A 118 -38.76 3.55 16.14
N TYR A 119 -39.43 4.33 15.30
CA TYR A 119 -40.35 5.39 15.69
C TYR A 119 -41.71 5.07 15.08
N PRO A 120 -42.71 4.69 15.90
CA PRO A 120 -44.04 4.33 15.40
C PRO A 120 -44.70 5.55 14.72
N ARG A 121 -45.28 5.33 13.54
CA ARG A 121 -45.94 6.38 12.74
C ARG A 121 -47.43 6.52 13.04
N ILE A 122 -48.06 5.45 13.49
CA ILE A 122 -49.52 5.33 13.66
C ILE A 122 -49.85 4.95 15.12
N MET A 123 -49.08 4.04 15.70
CA MET A 123 -49.25 3.58 17.08
C MET A 123 -48.99 4.74 18.04
N LYS A 124 -49.92 4.99 18.98
CA LYS A 124 -49.72 6.04 19.98
C LYS A 124 -48.52 5.65 20.84
N TYR A 125 -47.72 6.63 21.26
CA TYR A 125 -46.47 6.39 22.01
C TYR A 125 -46.71 5.57 23.30
N GLU A 126 -47.90 5.70 23.89
CA GLU A 126 -48.39 4.97 25.06
C GLU A 126 -48.65 3.48 24.78
N GLU A 127 -49.04 3.10 23.55
CA GLU A 127 -49.25 1.71 23.13
C GLU A 127 -47.93 1.02 22.77
N TYR A 128 -46.95 1.77 22.27
CA TYR A 128 -45.61 1.27 21.92
C TYR A 128 -44.71 1.00 23.13
N LYS A 129 -44.83 1.79 24.21
CA LYS A 129 -44.05 1.60 25.44
C LYS A 129 -44.50 0.41 26.30
N ASN A 130 -45.72 -0.10 26.05
CA ASN A 130 -46.36 -1.15 26.84
C ASN A 130 -46.25 -2.55 26.18
N ILE A 131 -45.41 -2.68 25.15
CA ILE A 131 -45.06 -3.93 24.44
C ILE A 131 -43.55 -4.14 24.61
#